data_AF-R4M723-F1
#
_entry.id   AF-R4M723-F1
#
_cell.length_a   1.000
_cell.length_b   1.000
_cell.length_c   1.000
_cell.angle_alpha   90.00
_cell.angle_beta   90.00
_cell.angle_gamma   90.00
#
_symmetry.space_group_name_H-M   'P 1'
#
loop_
_entity.id
_entity.type
_entity.pdbx_description
1 polymer ?
#
loop_
_entity_poly.entity_id
_entity_poly.type
_entity_poly.pdbx_seq_one_letter_code
_entity_poly.pdbx_strand_id
1 'polypeptide(L)'
;MRVVVNCAGTGNAIRVLSRDGVFPLAAFRKIVDINLVGTFNVLRLGAERIAKTEPIGEERGVIINTASVAAFDGQIGQAAYSASKGGVVGMTLPIARDLASKLIRVVTIAPGLFDTPLLASLPAEAKASLGQQVPHPSRLGNPDEYGALVLHIIENPMLNGEVIRLDGAIRMAPR
;
A
#
# COMPACT_ATOMS: atom_id res chain seq x y z
N MET A 1 -15.22 6.21 -15.27
CA MET A 1 -14.11 5.96 -14.32
C MET A 1 -13.44 4.65 -14.73
N ARG A 2 -12.14 4.66 -15.04
CA ARG A 2 -11.38 3.48 -15.50
C ARG A 2 -10.24 3.08 -14.56
N VAL A 3 -9.83 4.00 -13.68
CA VAL A 3 -8.71 3.80 -12.77
C VAL A 3 -9.19 4.08 -11.35
N VAL A 4 -8.81 3.21 -10.42
CA VAL A 4 -8.95 3.42 -8.98
C VAL A 4 -7.58 3.29 -8.34
N VAL A 5 -7.17 4.31 -7.57
CA VAL A 5 -5.90 4.28 -6.83
C VAL A 5 -6.18 4.45 -5.34
N ASN A 6 -6.01 3.39 -4.56
CA ASN A 6 -6.29 3.37 -3.13
C ASN A 6 -5.04 3.77 -2.32
N CYS A 7 -4.90 5.07 -2.02
CA CYS A 7 -3.80 5.61 -1.20
C CYS A 7 -4.21 5.89 0.27
N ALA A 8 -5.50 5.85 0.60
CA ALA A 8 -5.98 6.14 1.94
C ALA A 8 -5.44 5.12 2.95
N GLY A 9 -4.88 5.62 4.06
CA GLY A 9 -4.40 4.75 5.13
C GLY A 9 -3.79 5.52 6.28
N THR A 10 -3.63 4.83 7.41
CA THR A 10 -3.01 5.35 8.63
C THR A 10 -2.22 4.26 9.33
N GLY A 11 -1.41 4.62 10.31
CA GLY A 11 -0.60 3.69 11.09
C GLY A 11 -0.62 4.04 12.57
N ASN A 12 -0.14 3.10 13.38
CA ASN A 12 0.18 3.30 14.78
C ASN A 12 1.47 2.55 15.12
N ALA A 13 2.09 2.94 16.24
CA ALA A 13 3.27 2.28 16.78
C ALA A 13 2.95 1.85 18.21
N ILE A 14 2.45 0.63 18.38
CA ILE A 14 2.03 0.07 19.68
C ILE A 14 2.54 -1.36 19.78
N ARG A 15 3.36 -1.65 20.80
CA ARG A 15 3.84 -3.02 21.07
C ARG A 15 2.67 -3.92 21.49
N VAL A 16 2.73 -5.20 21.11
CA VAL A 16 1.72 -6.20 21.52
C VAL A 16 1.62 -6.29 23.06
N LEU A 17 2.77 -6.20 23.72
CA LEU A 17 2.91 -6.09 25.17
C LEU A 17 3.98 -5.03 25.48
N SER A 18 3.64 -4.07 26.33
CA SER A 18 4.56 -3.06 26.86
C SER A 18 4.49 -3.03 28.40
N ARG A 19 5.23 -2.10 29.02
CA ARG A 19 5.13 -1.84 30.47
C ARG A 19 3.76 -1.28 30.87
N ASP A 20 3.09 -0.59 29.94
CA ASP A 20 1.78 0.04 30.15
C ASP A 20 0.61 -0.93 29.89
N GLY A 21 0.89 -2.16 29.47
CA GLY A 21 -0.09 -3.22 29.29
C GLY A 21 -0.12 -3.82 27.87
N VAL A 22 -1.21 -4.54 27.58
CA VAL A 22 -1.43 -5.18 26.28
C VAL A 22 -1.96 -4.20 25.25
N PHE A 23 -1.67 -4.47 23.97
CA PHE A 23 -2.19 -3.70 22.85
C PHE A 23 -3.73 -3.59 22.91
N PRO A 24 -4.31 -2.37 22.94
CA PRO A 24 -5.77 -2.20 22.94
C PRO A 24 -6.41 -2.72 21.65
N LEU A 25 -7.29 -3.72 21.76
CA LEU A 25 -7.90 -4.36 20.59
C LEU A 25 -8.65 -3.38 19.67
N ALA A 26 -9.28 -2.35 20.24
CA ALA A 26 -9.95 -1.30 19.46
C ALA A 26 -8.97 -0.52 18.56
N ALA A 27 -7.74 -0.27 19.02
CA ALA A 27 -6.71 0.39 18.23
C ALA A 27 -6.22 -0.51 17.07
N PHE A 28 -6.20 -1.84 17.25
CA PHE A 28 -5.86 -2.78 16.18
C PHE A 28 -6.96 -2.79 15.11
N ARG A 29 -8.22 -2.94 15.54
CA ARG A 29 -9.40 -2.95 14.66
C ARG A 29 -9.48 -1.69 13.82
N LYS A 30 -9.29 -0.51 14.42
CA LYS A 30 -9.31 0.76 13.70
C LYS A 30 -8.34 0.81 12.51
N ILE A 31 -7.11 0.29 12.68
CA ILE A 31 -6.12 0.26 11.58
C ILE A 31 -6.55 -0.70 10.48
N VAL A 32 -7.07 -1.89 10.83
CA VAL A 32 -7.58 -2.86 9.86
C VAL A 32 -8.79 -2.31 9.10
N ASP A 33 -9.74 -1.70 9.80
CA ASP A 33 -10.96 -1.16 9.20
C ASP A 33 -10.63 -0.06 8.18
N ILE A 34 -9.71 0.83 8.51
CA ILE A 34 -9.32 1.92 7.59
C ILE A 34 -8.51 1.37 6.41
N ASN A 35 -7.42 0.64 6.69
CA ASN A 35 -6.43 0.32 5.65
C ASN A 35 -6.83 -0.87 4.79
N LEU A 36 -7.50 -1.86 5.36
CA LEU A 36 -7.84 -3.11 4.65
C LEU A 36 -9.31 -3.08 4.22
N VAL A 37 -10.23 -2.93 5.16
CA VAL A 37 -11.68 -2.96 4.86
C VAL A 37 -12.06 -1.75 3.99
N GLY A 38 -11.52 -0.56 4.30
CA GLY A 38 -11.70 0.64 3.48
C GLY A 38 -11.20 0.47 2.05
N THR A 39 -9.98 -0.05 1.87
CA THR A 39 -9.42 -0.35 0.54
C THR A 39 -10.30 -1.33 -0.23
N PHE A 40 -10.73 -2.43 0.41
CA PHE A 40 -11.62 -3.40 -0.22
C PHE A 40 -12.98 -2.77 -0.60
N ASN A 41 -13.52 -1.90 0.25
CA ASN A 41 -14.78 -1.23 0.01
C ASN A 41 -14.74 -0.28 -1.19
N VAL A 42 -13.67 0.51 -1.32
CA VAL A 42 -13.47 1.36 -2.51
C VAL A 42 -13.25 0.50 -3.75
N LEU A 43 -12.42 -0.54 -3.64
CA LEU A 43 -12.13 -1.47 -4.73
C LEU A 43 -13.40 -2.11 -5.29
N ARG A 44 -14.27 -2.69 -4.44
CA ARG A 44 -15.46 -3.42 -4.92
C ARG A 44 -16.45 -2.51 -5.64
N LEU A 45 -16.65 -1.28 -5.14
CA LEU A 45 -17.54 -0.29 -5.76
C LEU A 45 -16.92 0.27 -7.05
N GLY A 46 -15.61 0.47 -7.04
CA GLY A 46 -14.84 0.86 -8.21
C GLY A 46 -14.92 -0.16 -9.34
N ALA A 47 -14.72 -1.43 -9.02
CA ALA A 47 -14.82 -2.55 -9.96
C ALA A 47 -16.20 -2.62 -10.61
N GLU A 48 -17.28 -2.45 -9.84
CA GLU A 48 -18.65 -2.41 -10.38
C GLU A 48 -18.80 -1.30 -11.45
N ARG A 49 -18.21 -0.12 -11.20
CA ARG A 49 -18.29 1.00 -12.14
C ARG A 49 -17.41 0.80 -13.37
N ILE A 50 -16.22 0.23 -13.22
CA ILE A 50 -15.29 -0.08 -14.32
C ILE A 50 -15.89 -1.15 -15.24
N ALA A 51 -16.51 -2.19 -14.68
CA ALA A 51 -17.13 -3.28 -15.44
C ALA A 51 -18.22 -2.81 -16.43
N LYS A 52 -18.80 -1.63 -16.21
CA LYS A 52 -19.81 -1.01 -17.08
C LYS A 52 -19.22 -0.18 -18.23
N THR A 53 -17.89 -0.07 -18.34
CA THR A 53 -17.22 0.65 -19.43
C THR A 53 -16.83 -0.28 -20.57
N GLU A 54 -16.81 0.22 -21.81
CA GLU A 54 -16.24 -0.53 -22.94
C GLU A 54 -14.72 -0.72 -22.80
N PRO A 55 -14.14 -1.85 -23.22
CA PRO A 55 -12.69 -2.05 -23.21
C PRO A 55 -11.94 -1.00 -24.05
N ILE A 56 -10.73 -0.63 -23.62
CA ILE A 56 -9.73 0.07 -24.42
C ILE A 56 -8.54 -0.88 -24.53
N GLY A 57 -8.18 -1.28 -25.74
CA GLY A 57 -7.24 -2.38 -25.94
C GLY A 57 -7.78 -3.66 -25.33
N GLU A 58 -7.05 -4.24 -24.37
CA GLU A 58 -7.37 -5.54 -23.75
C GLU A 58 -8.19 -5.41 -22.45
N GLU A 59 -8.48 -4.19 -21.98
CA GLU A 59 -8.97 -3.97 -20.62
C GLU A 59 -10.05 -2.90 -20.48
N ARG A 60 -10.96 -3.07 -19.51
CA ARG A 60 -11.95 -2.05 -19.11
C ARG A 60 -11.34 -1.02 -18.14
N GLY A 61 -10.38 -1.45 -17.32
CA GLY A 61 -9.69 -0.57 -16.38
C GLY A 61 -8.76 -1.30 -15.42
N VAL A 62 -8.18 -0.54 -14.50
CA VAL A 62 -7.17 -1.02 -13.57
C VAL A 62 -7.42 -0.48 -12.16
N ILE A 63 -7.17 -1.33 -11.16
CA ILE A 63 -7.23 -0.98 -9.74
C ILE A 63 -5.83 -1.12 -9.15
N ILE A 64 -5.37 -0.06 -8.49
CA ILE A 64 -4.04 0.02 -7.88
C ILE A 64 -4.19 0.26 -6.39
N ASN A 65 -3.67 -0.64 -5.56
CA ASN A 65 -3.73 -0.50 -4.11
C ASN A 65 -2.38 -0.08 -3.53
N THR A 66 -2.38 0.66 -2.42
CA THR A 66 -1.17 0.95 -1.65
C THR A 66 -1.06 0.02 -0.43
N ALA A 67 -0.16 -0.96 -0.51
CA ALA A 67 0.31 -1.72 0.65
C ALA A 67 1.42 -0.94 1.39
N SER A 68 2.49 -1.63 1.81
CA SER A 68 3.71 -1.06 2.39
C SER A 68 4.77 -2.15 2.47
N VAL A 69 6.05 -1.79 2.48
CA VAL A 69 7.12 -2.72 2.88
C VAL A 69 6.88 -3.35 4.26
N ALA A 70 6.13 -2.68 5.16
CA ALA A 70 5.73 -3.23 6.45
C ALA A 70 4.85 -4.48 6.36
N ALA A 71 4.27 -4.79 5.18
CA ALA A 71 3.59 -6.06 4.93
C ALA A 71 4.56 -7.26 4.96
N PHE A 72 5.85 -7.02 4.73
CA PHE A 72 6.91 -8.02 4.68
C PHE A 72 7.93 -7.82 5.81
N ASP A 73 8.26 -6.55 6.08
CA ASP A 73 9.33 -6.12 7.00
C ASP A 73 8.72 -5.31 8.16
N GLY A 74 7.70 -5.84 8.82
CA GLY A 74 7.06 -5.16 9.94
C GLY A 74 8.02 -4.87 11.09
N GLN A 75 8.10 -3.61 11.54
CA GLN A 75 8.95 -3.20 12.67
C GLN A 75 8.25 -3.41 14.02
N ILE A 76 8.98 -3.14 15.10
CA ILE A 76 8.46 -3.25 16.45
C ILE A 76 7.30 -2.26 16.62
N GLY A 77 6.17 -2.76 17.10
CA GLY A 77 4.97 -1.95 17.31
C GLY A 77 4.09 -1.75 16.07
N GLN A 78 4.47 -2.30 14.91
CA GLN A 78 3.69 -2.17 13.67
C GLN A 78 2.70 -3.32 13.43
N ALA A 79 2.40 -4.16 14.43
CA ALA A 79 1.58 -5.36 14.24
C ALA A 79 0.24 -5.09 13.51
N ALA A 80 -0.51 -4.05 13.91
CA ALA A 80 -1.76 -3.68 13.25
C ALA A 80 -1.56 -3.16 11.83
N TYR A 81 -0.53 -2.32 11.63
CA TYR A 81 -0.20 -1.76 10.32
C TYR A 81 0.24 -2.86 9.34
N SER A 82 1.18 -3.70 9.75
CA SER A 82 1.66 -4.87 9.01
C SER A 82 0.53 -5.84 8.68
N ALA A 83 -0.34 -6.18 9.64
CA ALA A 83 -1.50 -7.03 9.37
C ALA A 83 -2.43 -6.41 8.31
N SER A 84 -2.71 -5.11 8.41
CA SER A 84 -3.57 -4.42 7.45
C SER A 84 -2.97 -4.38 6.04
N LYS A 85 -1.67 -4.09 5.92
CA LYS A 85 -0.98 -4.01 4.62
C LYS A 85 -0.67 -5.39 4.05
N GLY A 86 -0.42 -6.40 4.91
CA GLY A 86 -0.35 -7.80 4.54
C GLY A 86 -1.68 -8.33 4.00
N GLY A 87 -2.81 -7.89 4.55
CA GLY A 87 -4.13 -8.18 3.98
C GLY A 87 -4.31 -7.61 2.57
N VAL A 88 -3.86 -6.38 2.33
CA VAL A 88 -3.89 -5.76 0.99
C VAL A 88 -3.03 -6.55 -0.01
N VAL A 89 -1.83 -6.97 0.40
CA VAL A 89 -0.98 -7.87 -0.38
C VAL A 89 -1.71 -9.18 -0.68
N GLY A 90 -2.21 -9.86 0.37
CA GLY A 90 -2.84 -11.17 0.27
C GLY A 90 -4.09 -11.20 -0.60
N MET A 91 -4.84 -10.10 -0.67
CA MET A 91 -6.04 -10.02 -1.50
C MET A 91 -5.77 -9.60 -2.97
N THR A 92 -4.54 -9.22 -3.33
CA THR A 92 -4.24 -8.72 -4.69
C THR A 92 -4.49 -9.78 -5.77
N LEU A 93 -3.86 -10.94 -5.63
CA LEU A 93 -3.99 -12.05 -6.58
C LEU A 93 -5.42 -12.64 -6.68
N PRO A 94 -6.11 -12.98 -5.57
CA PRO A 94 -7.45 -13.53 -5.68
C PRO A 94 -8.43 -12.53 -6.31
N ILE A 95 -8.35 -11.23 -5.99
CA ILE A 95 -9.22 -10.23 -6.62
C ILE A 95 -8.89 -10.05 -8.11
N ALA A 96 -7.60 -10.08 -8.49
CA ALA A 96 -7.22 -10.07 -9.90
C ALA A 96 -7.84 -11.25 -10.67
N ARG A 97 -7.89 -12.44 -10.06
CA ARG A 97 -8.56 -13.62 -10.64
C ARG A 97 -10.07 -13.44 -10.74
N ASP A 98 -10.71 -12.93 -9.68
CA ASP A 98 -12.16 -12.69 -9.66
C ASP A 98 -12.59 -11.70 -10.76
N LEU A 99 -11.79 -10.67 -11.01
CA LEU A 99 -12.10 -9.62 -11.96
C LEU A 99 -11.57 -9.88 -13.38
N ALA A 100 -10.81 -10.96 -13.61
CA ALA A 100 -10.22 -11.28 -14.90
C ALA A 100 -11.25 -11.41 -16.03
N SER A 101 -12.38 -12.07 -15.77
CA SER A 101 -13.50 -12.21 -16.73
C SER A 101 -14.17 -10.87 -17.08
N LYS A 102 -13.90 -9.82 -16.30
CA LYS A 102 -14.39 -8.45 -16.53
C LYS A 102 -13.33 -7.57 -17.20
N LEU A 103 -12.16 -8.12 -17.52
CA LEU A 103 -11.03 -7.40 -18.11
C LEU A 103 -10.58 -6.22 -17.22
N ILE A 104 -10.50 -6.46 -15.91
CA ILE A 104 -10.02 -5.46 -14.94
C ILE A 104 -8.75 -5.99 -14.28
N ARG A 105 -7.66 -5.25 -14.40
CA ARG A 105 -6.39 -5.60 -13.74
C ARG A 105 -6.38 -5.10 -12.30
N VAL A 106 -5.65 -5.79 -11.44
CA VAL A 106 -5.43 -5.40 -10.05
C VAL A 106 -3.95 -5.54 -9.72
N VAL A 107 -3.33 -4.45 -9.26
CA VAL A 107 -1.91 -4.40 -8.88
C VAL A 107 -1.80 -3.69 -7.54
N THR A 108 -0.78 -4.03 -6.76
CA THR A 108 -0.49 -3.35 -5.50
C THR A 108 0.92 -2.79 -5.52
N ILE A 109 1.10 -1.58 -5.02
CA ILE A 109 2.41 -1.00 -4.75
C ILE A 109 2.68 -1.13 -3.26
N ALA A 110 3.87 -1.57 -2.87
CA ALA A 110 4.35 -1.61 -1.49
C ALA A 110 5.48 -0.57 -1.30
N PRO A 111 5.15 0.68 -0.94
CA PRO A 111 6.16 1.72 -0.75
C PRO A 111 7.03 1.45 0.46
N GLY A 112 8.30 1.85 0.34
CA GLY A 112 9.23 2.05 1.46
C GLY A 112 8.96 3.36 2.19
N LEU A 113 10.01 4.15 2.41
CA LEU A 113 9.94 5.44 3.08
C LEU A 113 9.76 6.57 2.04
N PHE A 114 8.68 7.34 2.16
CA PHE A 114 8.35 8.46 1.26
C PHE A 114 8.12 9.75 2.03
N ASP A 115 8.55 10.89 1.49
CA ASP A 115 8.32 12.20 2.07
C ASP A 115 6.88 12.65 1.79
N THR A 116 6.00 12.33 2.73
CA THR A 116 4.57 12.66 2.68
C THR A 116 4.17 13.41 3.96
N PRO A 117 2.98 14.04 3.99
CA PRO A 117 2.45 14.64 5.22
C PRO A 117 2.41 13.68 6.42
N LEU A 118 2.37 12.35 6.19
CA LEU A 118 2.44 11.35 7.26
C LEU A 118 3.75 11.44 8.08
N LEU A 119 4.84 11.87 7.46
CA LEU A 119 6.14 12.11 8.11
C LEU A 119 6.36 13.59 8.45
N ALA A 120 5.42 14.49 8.18
CA ALA A 120 5.63 15.93 8.35
C ALA A 120 5.85 16.34 9.82
N SER A 121 5.35 15.55 10.78
CA SER A 121 5.59 15.80 12.21
C SER A 121 6.99 15.41 12.69
N LEU A 122 7.79 14.74 11.85
CA LEU A 122 9.17 14.37 12.23
C LEU A 122 10.12 15.56 12.01
N PRO A 123 11.06 15.81 12.95
CA PRO A 123 12.14 16.77 12.74
C PRO A 123 12.96 16.47 11.48
N ALA A 124 13.55 17.50 10.87
CA ALA A 124 14.35 17.37 9.65
C ALA A 124 15.49 16.35 9.79
N GLU A 125 16.15 16.33 10.94
CA GLU A 125 17.22 15.37 11.25
C GLU A 125 16.71 13.91 11.26
N ALA A 126 15.50 13.67 11.78
CA ALA A 126 14.88 12.35 11.78
C ALA A 126 14.49 11.92 10.36
N LYS A 127 13.97 12.83 9.53
CA LYS A 127 13.71 12.56 8.10
C LYS A 127 14.99 12.22 7.33
N ALA A 128 16.07 12.97 7.56
CA ALA A 128 17.36 12.72 6.93
C ALA A 128 17.93 11.35 7.37
N SER A 129 17.87 11.03 8.67
CA SER A 129 18.30 9.73 9.20
C SER A 129 17.49 8.56 8.63
N LEU A 130 16.19 8.73 8.45
CA LEU A 130 15.35 7.74 7.76
C LEU A 130 15.77 7.56 6.30
N GLY A 131 16.03 8.65 5.58
CA GLY A 131 16.50 8.60 4.19
C GLY A 131 17.84 7.86 4.04
N GLN A 132 18.76 8.03 4.99
CA GLN A 132 20.06 7.35 4.99
C GLN A 132 19.97 5.83 5.20
N GLN A 133 18.85 5.32 5.71
CA GLN A 133 18.63 3.87 5.82
C GLN A 133 18.30 3.23 4.47
N VAL A 134 17.91 4.02 3.46
CA VAL A 134 17.64 3.53 2.11
C VAL A 134 18.99 3.31 1.39
N PRO A 135 19.26 2.09 0.89
CA PRO A 135 20.51 1.79 0.18
C PRO A 135 20.77 2.70 -1.03
N HIS A 136 19.84 2.74 -1.99
CA HIS A 136 19.95 3.64 -3.13
C HIS A 136 18.58 3.87 -3.81
N PRO A 137 18.19 5.13 -4.10
CA PRO A 137 18.85 6.37 -3.70
C PRO A 137 18.74 6.62 -2.19
N SER A 138 19.80 7.14 -1.55
CA SER A 138 19.86 7.32 -0.10
C SER A 138 19.12 8.58 0.37
N ARG A 139 17.79 8.54 0.23
CA ARG A 139 16.83 9.58 0.61
C ARG A 139 15.44 8.99 0.76
N LEU A 140 14.50 9.78 1.27
CA LEU A 140 13.07 9.46 1.17
C LEU A 140 12.64 9.49 -0.31
N GLY A 141 11.70 8.62 -0.66
CA GLY A 141 11.01 8.66 -1.95
C GLY A 141 10.19 9.95 -2.09
N ASN A 142 10.17 10.53 -3.28
CA ASN A 142 9.30 11.64 -3.64
C ASN A 142 7.94 11.05 -4.06
N PRO A 143 6.79 11.59 -3.60
CA PRO A 143 5.46 11.18 -4.06
C PRO A 143 5.30 11.06 -5.58
N ASP A 144 6.01 11.89 -6.36
CA ASP A 144 5.98 11.84 -7.83
C ASP A 144 6.56 10.51 -8.37
N GLU A 145 7.48 9.87 -7.66
CA GLU A 145 8.04 8.56 -8.03
C GLU A 145 7.01 7.43 -7.83
N TYR A 146 6.17 7.55 -6.79
CA TYR A 146 5.01 6.67 -6.62
C TYR A 146 4.00 6.90 -7.75
N GLY A 147 3.73 8.17 -8.10
CA GLY A 147 2.87 8.54 -9.21
C GLY A 147 3.37 8.00 -10.55
N ALA A 148 4.68 8.03 -10.80
CA ALA A 148 5.28 7.46 -12.00
C ALA A 148 5.06 5.94 -12.09
N LEU A 149 5.20 5.19 -10.98
CA LEU A 149 4.89 3.76 -10.97
C LEU A 149 3.40 3.49 -11.20
N VAL A 150 2.51 4.32 -10.65
CA VAL A 150 1.06 4.23 -10.94
C VAL A 150 0.80 4.37 -12.44
N LEU A 151 1.41 5.36 -13.11
CA LEU A 151 1.28 5.53 -14.55
C LEU A 151 1.82 4.33 -15.33
N HIS A 152 3.00 3.81 -14.95
CA HIS A 152 3.56 2.62 -15.58
C HIS A 152 2.63 1.40 -15.46
N ILE A 153 1.98 1.21 -14.31
CA ILE A 153 0.99 0.14 -14.11
C ILE A 153 -0.23 0.34 -15.02
N ILE A 154 -0.69 1.58 -15.20
CA ILE A 154 -1.81 1.89 -16.09
C ILE A 154 -1.43 1.55 -17.54
N GLU A 155 -0.22 1.89 -17.97
CA GLU A 155 0.24 1.76 -19.36
C GLU A 155 0.67 0.34 -19.76
N ASN A 156 1.00 -0.53 -18.80
CA ASN A 156 1.53 -1.86 -19.06
C ASN A 156 0.45 -2.96 -18.87
N PRO A 157 -0.11 -3.53 -19.96
CA PRO A 157 -1.21 -4.50 -19.87
C PRO A 157 -0.84 -5.82 -19.17
N MET A 158 0.45 -6.15 -19.11
CA MET A 158 0.92 -7.41 -18.50
C MET A 158 1.05 -7.33 -16.98
N LEU A 159 1.01 -6.15 -16.37
CA LEU A 159 1.04 -6.02 -14.91
C LEU A 159 -0.34 -6.32 -14.32
N ASN A 160 -0.51 -7.53 -13.76
CA ASN A 160 -1.72 -7.96 -13.09
C ASN A 160 -1.42 -8.97 -11.97
N GLY A 161 -2.13 -8.89 -10.85
CA GLY A 161 -2.04 -9.83 -9.74
C GLY A 161 -0.74 -9.76 -8.91
N GLU A 162 0.04 -8.69 -9.05
CA GLU A 162 1.38 -8.56 -8.47
C GLU A 162 1.48 -7.42 -7.43
N VAL A 163 2.46 -7.54 -6.53
CA VAL A 163 2.87 -6.51 -5.57
C VAL A 163 4.28 -6.02 -5.88
N ILE A 164 4.40 -4.74 -6.23
CA ILE A 164 5.68 -4.11 -6.57
C ILE A 164 6.21 -3.35 -5.36
N ARG A 165 7.38 -3.75 -4.82
CA ARG A 165 8.09 -2.94 -3.83
C ARG A 165 8.71 -1.73 -4.51
N LEU A 166 8.45 -0.55 -3.96
CA LEU A 166 9.03 0.71 -4.41
C LEU A 166 9.71 1.35 -3.21
N ASP A 167 10.97 1.00 -2.96
CA ASP A 167 11.57 1.21 -1.63
C ASP A 167 13.08 1.50 -1.60
N GLY A 168 13.71 1.69 -2.76
CA GLY A 168 15.16 1.93 -2.84
C GLY A 168 16.00 0.79 -2.25
N ALA A 169 15.48 -0.44 -2.29
CA ALA A 169 16.07 -1.67 -1.77
C ALA A 169 16.15 -1.77 -0.23
N ILE A 170 15.46 -0.90 0.52
CA ILE A 170 15.47 -0.98 1.99
C ILE A 170 14.80 -2.27 2.49
N ARG A 171 15.34 -2.83 3.59
CA ARG A 171 14.67 -3.85 4.42
C ARG A 171 14.63 -3.34 5.85
N MET A 172 13.44 -3.23 6.41
CA MET A 172 13.24 -2.55 7.69
C MET A 172 13.73 -3.44 8.85
N ALA A 173 14.70 -2.94 9.61
CA ALA A 173 15.22 -3.62 10.80
C ALA A 173 14.25 -3.49 11.98
N PRO A 174 14.29 -4.43 12.96
CA PRO A 174 13.50 -4.33 14.18
C PRO A 174 14.02 -3.17 15.04
N ARG A 175 13.35 -2.03 14.98
CA ARG A 175 13.56 -0.86 15.85
C ARG A 175 12.21 -0.35 16.32
#